data_AF-A0A914G1X8-F1
#
_entry.id   AF-A0A914G1X8-F1
#
_cell.length_a   1.000
_cell.length_b   1.000
_cell.length_c   1.000
_cell.angle_alpha   90.00
_cell.angle_beta   90.00
_cell.angle_gamma   90.00
#
_symmetry.space_group_name_H-M   'P 1'
#
loop_
_entity.id
_entity.type
_entity.pdbx_description
1 polymer ?
#
loop_
_entity_poly.entity_id
_entity_poly.type
_entity_poly.pdbx_seq_one_letter_code
_entity_poly.pdbx_strand_id
1 'polypeptide(L)'
;MNITHNWWGSNSEGAIPQRIFDMDDWNSYTIGKYSPYFTAPERFNDFWWNWDYAQLSHADYIEPAEHELHGRIYSNKNLTLDPERWYSFPQYYRPFRPYRITRDLTIMPGATLYIEKNVEVHVWPNVRILVLGNLIADATLWQPIRFLPLNVTEALEEKGKIGTRYKRSILKRPRHRVLSADFKHAEYIRKKRR
;
A
#
# COMPACT_ATOMS: atom_id res chain seq x y z
N MET A 1 -17.06 5.47 -7.05
CA MET A 1 -17.84 4.53 -6.21
C MET A 1 -17.91 5.06 -4.78
N ASN A 2 -19.07 4.99 -4.13
CA ASN A 2 -19.22 5.34 -2.72
C ASN A 2 -19.01 4.08 -1.86
N ILE A 3 -18.01 4.10 -0.99
CA ILE A 3 -17.63 3.04 -0.04
C ILE A 3 -17.41 3.64 1.36
N THR A 4 -18.11 4.73 1.66
CA THR A 4 -18.15 5.35 3.00
C THR A 4 -18.91 4.48 4.01
N HIS A 5 -18.78 4.81 5.29
CA HIS A 5 -19.45 4.11 6.39
C HIS A 5 -19.15 2.60 6.38
N ASN A 6 -17.86 2.26 6.26
CA ASN A 6 -17.38 0.89 6.29
C ASN A 6 -16.24 0.73 7.30
N TRP A 7 -16.13 -0.48 7.87
CA TRP A 7 -15.01 -0.87 8.72
C TRP A 7 -13.96 -1.62 7.92
N TRP A 8 -12.77 -1.02 7.80
CA TRP A 8 -11.69 -1.55 6.97
C TRP A 8 -10.72 -2.47 7.71
N GLY A 9 -10.98 -2.81 8.98
CA GLY A 9 -10.11 -3.65 9.79
C GLY A 9 -8.88 -2.94 10.36
N SER A 10 -8.83 -1.61 10.26
CA SER A 10 -7.86 -0.73 10.89
C SER A 10 -8.49 0.67 10.99
N ASN A 11 -8.14 1.42 12.03
CA ASN A 11 -8.49 2.84 12.19
C ASN A 11 -7.43 3.78 11.62
N SER A 12 -6.27 3.26 11.18
CA SER A 12 -5.20 4.07 10.63
C SER A 12 -5.54 4.53 9.23
N GLU A 13 -5.61 5.84 9.06
CA GLU A 13 -5.90 6.51 7.78
C GLU A 13 -4.95 6.06 6.66
N GLY A 14 -3.66 5.87 6.94
CA GLY A 14 -2.69 5.39 5.92
C GLY A 14 -2.83 3.91 5.56
N ALA A 15 -3.46 3.10 6.42
CA ALA A 15 -3.62 1.65 6.19
C ALA A 15 -4.87 1.30 5.36
N ILE A 16 -5.87 2.18 5.34
CA ILE A 16 -7.12 2.01 4.59
C ILE A 16 -6.93 2.12 3.07
N PRO A 17 -6.30 3.18 2.52
CA PRO A 17 -6.10 3.31 1.07
C PRO A 17 -5.24 2.17 0.52
N GLN A 18 -4.31 1.61 1.31
CA GLN A 18 -3.55 0.43 0.90
C GLN A 18 -4.40 -0.84 0.72
N ARG A 19 -5.63 -0.87 1.27
CA ARG A 19 -6.58 -2.00 1.13
C ARG A 19 -7.60 -1.78 0.02
N ILE A 20 -7.79 -0.53 -0.38
CA ILE A 20 -8.69 -0.15 -1.47
C ILE A 20 -7.87 -0.26 -2.75
N PHE A 21 -8.44 -0.89 -3.78
CA PHE A 21 -7.84 -0.90 -5.11
C PHE A 21 -8.72 -0.05 -6.01
N ASP A 22 -8.28 1.15 -6.34
CA ASP A 22 -9.09 2.13 -7.07
C ASP A 22 -8.29 2.91 -8.14
N MET A 23 -8.80 4.08 -8.54
CA MET A 23 -8.16 4.95 -9.52
C MET A 23 -6.72 5.33 -9.13
N ASP A 24 -6.40 5.43 -7.84
CA ASP A 24 -5.06 5.79 -7.37
C ASP A 24 -4.05 4.64 -7.50
N ASP A 25 -4.50 3.39 -7.64
CA ASP A 25 -3.66 2.25 -8.00
C ASP A 25 -3.59 2.04 -9.52
N TRP A 26 -4.73 2.15 -10.18
CA TRP A 26 -4.85 1.92 -11.62
C TRP A 26 -5.90 2.85 -12.21
N ASN A 27 -5.45 3.76 -13.10
CA ASN A 27 -6.22 4.89 -13.57
C ASN A 27 -7.50 4.54 -14.36
N SER A 28 -7.65 3.28 -14.80
CA SER A 28 -8.84 2.79 -15.49
C SER A 28 -10.00 2.45 -14.54
N TYR A 29 -9.77 2.42 -13.23
CA TYR A 29 -10.79 2.12 -12.23
C TYR A 29 -11.47 3.40 -11.74
N THR A 30 -12.62 3.23 -11.07
CA THR A 30 -13.37 4.35 -10.48
C THR A 30 -12.82 4.74 -9.12
N ILE A 31 -12.77 6.05 -8.82
CA ILE A 31 -12.36 6.58 -7.50
C ILE A 31 -13.23 5.98 -6.39
N GLY A 32 -12.61 5.43 -5.35
CA GLY A 32 -13.26 4.89 -4.16
C GLY A 32 -13.36 5.94 -3.04
N LYS A 33 -14.53 6.56 -2.86
CA LYS A 33 -14.74 7.49 -1.75
C LYS A 33 -15.03 6.71 -0.46
N TYR A 34 -14.06 6.67 0.45
CA TYR A 34 -14.16 5.90 1.71
C TYR A 34 -14.32 6.77 2.97
N SER A 35 -14.08 8.08 2.88
CA SER A 35 -14.28 9.03 3.98
C SER A 35 -15.74 9.55 3.98
N PRO A 36 -16.48 9.49 5.11
CA PRO A 36 -16.07 9.00 6.44
C PRO A 36 -16.10 7.47 6.57
N TYR A 37 -15.28 6.91 7.48
CA TYR A 37 -15.13 5.48 7.76
C TYR A 37 -15.29 5.15 9.26
N PHE A 38 -15.64 3.90 9.60
CA PHE A 38 -15.78 3.49 11.00
C PHE A 38 -14.41 3.30 11.68
N THR A 39 -14.29 3.64 12.96
CA THR A 39 -13.03 3.56 13.73
C THR A 39 -12.87 2.25 14.49
N ALA A 40 -13.96 1.52 14.70
CA ALA A 40 -13.96 0.24 15.38
C ALA A 40 -14.63 -0.85 14.52
N PRO A 41 -14.32 -2.14 14.75
CA PRO A 41 -15.19 -3.23 14.30
C PRO A 41 -16.49 -3.11 15.08
N GLU A 42 -17.41 -2.31 14.55
CA GLU A 42 -18.68 -2.06 15.22
C GLU A 42 -19.43 -3.39 15.41
N ARG A 43 -20.15 -3.49 16.53
CA ARG A 43 -20.84 -4.70 16.96
C ARG A 43 -22.07 -4.94 16.11
N PHE A 44 -21.90 -5.24 14.82
CA PHE A 44 -23.00 -5.58 13.90
C PHE A 44 -23.83 -6.79 14.38
N ASN A 45 -23.32 -7.55 15.36
CA ASN A 45 -24.03 -8.65 16.01
C ASN A 45 -24.91 -8.23 17.21
N ASP A 46 -24.86 -6.96 17.65
CA ASP A 46 -25.78 -6.47 18.68
C ASP A 46 -27.08 -6.02 18.02
N PHE A 47 -28.18 -6.73 18.33
CA PHE A 47 -29.52 -6.49 17.77
C PHE A 47 -30.05 -5.05 17.97
N TRP A 48 -29.53 -4.35 18.98
CA TRP A 48 -29.92 -2.98 19.33
C TRP A 48 -28.97 -1.91 18.76
N TRP A 49 -28.03 -2.30 17.91
CA TRP A 49 -27.09 -1.37 17.30
C TRP A 49 -27.81 -0.44 16.33
N ASN A 50 -27.52 0.86 16.43
CA ASN A 50 -28.04 1.90 15.53
C ASN A 50 -26.85 2.74 15.02
N TRP A 51 -26.97 3.27 13.81
CA TRP A 51 -25.93 4.04 13.13
C TRP A 51 -25.56 5.34 13.86
N ASP A 52 -26.46 5.88 14.68
CA ASP A 52 -26.23 7.06 15.54
C ASP A 52 -25.12 6.84 16.60
N TYR A 53 -24.84 5.58 16.94
CA TYR A 53 -23.79 5.21 17.92
C TYR A 53 -22.43 4.93 17.26
N ALA A 54 -22.34 5.05 15.93
CA ALA A 54 -21.14 4.74 15.20
C ALA A 54 -20.02 5.76 15.46
N GLN A 55 -18.79 5.27 15.61
CA GLN A 55 -17.61 6.13 15.74
C GLN A 55 -16.96 6.33 14.38
N LEU A 56 -17.27 7.46 13.76
CA LEU A 56 -16.78 7.83 12.43
C LEU A 56 -15.50 8.66 12.51
N SER A 57 -14.56 8.38 11.61
CA SER A 57 -13.40 9.23 11.33
C SER A 57 -13.44 9.69 9.87
N HIS A 58 -12.85 10.85 9.61
CA HIS A 58 -12.67 11.39 8.28
C HIS A 58 -11.22 11.17 7.86
N ALA A 59 -11.02 10.83 6.59
CA ALA A 59 -9.70 10.86 5.97
C ALA A 59 -9.55 12.14 5.16
N ASP A 60 -8.37 12.72 5.29
CA ASP A 60 -7.84 13.77 4.45
C ASP A 60 -7.00 13.15 3.32
N TYR A 61 -6.82 13.92 2.25
CA TYR A 61 -5.94 13.50 1.17
C TYR A 61 -4.48 13.74 1.57
N ILE A 62 -3.68 12.69 1.49
CA ILE A 62 -2.23 12.74 1.75
C ILE A 62 -1.51 12.65 0.42
N GLU A 63 -0.72 13.68 0.11
CA GLU A 63 0.13 13.71 -1.07
C GLU A 63 1.16 12.56 -1.02
N PRO A 64 1.46 11.89 -2.14
CA PRO A 64 2.43 10.79 -2.16
C PRO A 64 3.80 11.23 -1.64
N ALA A 65 4.60 10.26 -1.18
CA ALA A 65 5.95 10.55 -0.71
C ALA A 65 6.81 11.18 -1.83
N GLU A 66 7.84 11.91 -1.45
CA GLU A 66 8.72 12.59 -2.41
C GLU A 66 9.44 11.61 -3.35
N HIS A 67 9.89 10.48 -2.81
CA HIS A 67 10.66 9.47 -3.54
C HIS A 67 9.79 8.34 -4.11
N GLU A 68 8.53 8.23 -3.67
CA GLU A 68 7.58 7.21 -4.13
C GLU A 68 6.35 7.94 -4.71
N LEU A 69 6.32 8.04 -6.03
CA LEU A 69 5.24 8.67 -6.78
C LEU A 69 4.18 7.63 -7.13
N HIS A 70 2.93 7.92 -6.82
CA HIS A 70 1.78 7.08 -7.15
C HIS A 70 0.48 7.87 -7.02
N GLY A 71 -0.60 7.33 -7.59
CA GLY A 71 -1.94 7.91 -7.49
C GLY A 71 -2.02 9.30 -8.12
N ARG A 72 -2.93 10.12 -7.61
CA ARG A 72 -3.07 11.51 -8.03
C ARG A 72 -2.06 12.41 -7.32
N ILE A 73 -1.50 13.37 -8.05
CA ILE A 73 -0.67 14.46 -7.53
C ILE A 73 -1.44 15.76 -7.71
N TYR A 74 -1.66 16.51 -6.63
CA TYR A 74 -2.34 17.80 -6.67
C TYR A 74 -1.38 18.99 -6.50
N SER A 75 -0.25 18.76 -5.84
CA SER A 75 0.76 19.79 -5.63
C SER A 75 1.86 19.75 -6.70
N ASN A 76 2.54 20.88 -6.89
CA ASN A 76 3.75 20.92 -7.70
C ASN A 76 4.84 20.07 -7.04
N LYS A 77 5.54 19.26 -7.84
CA LYS A 77 6.64 18.41 -7.38
C LYS A 77 7.84 18.58 -8.29
N ASN A 78 9.00 18.75 -7.66
CA ASN A 78 10.28 18.84 -8.35
C ASN A 78 11.09 17.59 -7.99
N LEU A 79 11.44 16.81 -9.00
CA LEU A 79 12.35 15.68 -8.88
C LEU A 79 13.74 16.20 -9.18
N THR A 80 14.59 16.22 -8.16
CA THR A 80 15.95 16.74 -8.21
C THR A 80 16.94 15.62 -8.01
N LEU A 81 18.10 15.69 -8.64
CA LEU A 81 19.15 14.73 -8.33
C LEU A 81 19.65 15.03 -6.90
N ASP A 82 19.51 14.08 -5.98
CA ASP A 82 20.18 14.12 -4.67
C ASP A 82 21.60 13.53 -4.81
N PRO A 83 22.66 14.35 -4.96
CA PRO A 83 24.04 13.85 -5.01
C PRO A 83 24.54 13.44 -3.62
N GLU A 84 23.88 13.90 -2.56
CA GLU A 84 24.35 13.76 -1.18
C GLU A 84 24.18 12.32 -0.67
N ARG A 85 25.33 11.64 -0.47
CA ARG A 85 25.41 10.28 0.08
C ARG A 85 25.63 10.22 1.60
N TRP A 86 25.62 11.38 2.26
CA TRP A 86 25.94 11.53 3.68
C TRP A 86 24.83 12.30 4.40
N TYR A 87 24.47 11.88 5.62
CA TYR A 87 23.59 12.67 6.50
C TYR A 87 24.39 13.76 7.24
N SER A 88 23.68 14.73 7.83
CA SER A 88 24.24 15.47 8.96
C SER A 88 24.54 14.48 10.08
N PHE A 89 25.75 14.54 10.64
CA PHE A 89 26.20 13.69 11.74
C PHE A 89 25.12 13.68 12.86
N PRO A 90 24.70 12.51 13.39
CA PRO A 90 25.49 11.28 13.60
C PRO A 90 25.05 10.02 12.80
N GLN A 91 24.41 10.14 11.63
CA GLN A 91 23.98 8.97 10.84
C GLN A 91 24.99 8.63 9.73
N TYR A 92 25.37 7.35 9.61
CA TYR A 92 26.61 6.95 8.92
C TYR A 92 26.49 6.54 7.44
N TYR A 93 25.29 6.42 6.84
CA TYR A 93 25.14 6.14 5.40
C TYR A 93 23.72 6.40 4.88
N ARG A 94 23.54 7.27 3.87
CA ARG A 94 22.29 7.40 3.10
C ARG A 94 22.48 6.74 1.72
N PRO A 95 21.87 5.58 1.43
CA PRO A 95 21.95 5.00 0.09
C PRO A 95 21.26 5.92 -0.92
N PHE A 96 21.81 6.01 -2.13
CA PHE A 96 21.13 6.64 -3.25
C PHE A 96 19.78 5.93 -3.47
N ARG A 97 18.69 6.71 -3.49
CA ARG A 97 17.35 6.21 -3.76
C ARG A 97 16.80 6.94 -4.98
N PRO A 98 16.70 6.26 -6.14
CA PRO A 98 16.05 6.85 -7.31
C PRO A 98 14.57 7.07 -7.01
N TYR A 99 13.95 7.99 -7.74
CA TYR A 99 12.50 8.18 -7.67
C TYR A 99 11.81 6.95 -8.20
N ARG A 100 10.73 6.52 -7.54
CA ARG A 100 10.01 5.29 -7.91
C ARG A 100 8.58 5.63 -8.28
N ILE A 101 8.12 5.07 -9.39
CA ILE A 101 6.70 5.06 -9.75
C ILE A 101 6.20 3.64 -9.55
N THR A 102 5.46 3.41 -8.47
CA THR A 102 5.06 2.05 -8.04
C THR A 102 3.67 1.64 -8.53
N ARG A 103 2.80 2.62 -8.76
CA ARG A 103 1.44 2.47 -9.28
C ARG A 103 1.19 3.55 -10.33
N ASP A 104 0.02 3.52 -10.95
CA ASP A 104 -0.35 4.55 -11.92
C ASP A 104 -0.23 5.95 -11.32
N LEU A 105 0.39 6.85 -12.09
CA LEU A 105 0.63 8.22 -11.70
C LEU A 105 -0.29 9.15 -12.49
N THR A 106 -1.08 9.97 -11.81
CA THR A 106 -1.94 10.97 -12.44
C THR A 106 -1.55 12.37 -11.96
N ILE A 107 -1.04 13.21 -12.86
CA ILE A 107 -0.76 14.61 -12.56
C ILE A 107 -2.05 15.39 -12.76
N MET A 108 -2.63 15.91 -11.67
CA MET A 108 -3.92 16.60 -11.72
C MET A 108 -3.79 17.97 -12.40
N PRO A 109 -4.90 18.51 -12.95
CA PRO A 109 -4.91 19.88 -13.47
C PRO A 109 -4.47 20.89 -12.39
N GLY A 110 -3.61 21.83 -12.77
CA GLY A 110 -3.02 22.81 -11.83
C GLY A 110 -1.75 22.33 -11.12
N ALA A 111 -1.44 21.03 -11.17
CA ALA A 111 -0.16 20.49 -10.69
C ALA A 111 0.89 20.45 -11.80
N THR A 112 2.15 20.68 -11.43
CA THR A 112 3.30 20.54 -12.32
C THR A 112 4.29 19.53 -11.74
N LEU A 113 4.59 18.48 -12.50
CA LEU A 113 5.71 17.57 -12.22
C LEU A 113 6.92 18.03 -13.01
N TYR A 114 7.93 18.54 -12.31
CA TYR A 114 9.19 18.96 -12.89
C TYR A 114 10.25 17.88 -12.64
N ILE A 115 10.88 17.40 -13.71
CA ILE A 115 11.97 16.42 -13.64
C ILE A 115 13.25 17.10 -14.09
N GLU A 116 14.21 17.20 -13.19
CA GLU A 116 15.52 17.77 -13.47
C GLU A 116 16.40 16.86 -14.33
N LYS A 117 17.41 17.49 -14.93
CA LYS A 117 18.48 16.82 -15.66
C LYS A 117 19.19 15.77 -14.82
N ASN A 118 19.59 14.67 -15.46
CA ASN A 118 20.29 13.54 -14.84
C ASN A 118 19.52 12.83 -13.71
N VAL A 119 18.21 13.04 -13.59
CA VAL A 119 17.37 12.29 -12.64
C VAL A 119 17.08 10.89 -13.16
N GLU A 120 17.13 9.91 -12.25
CA GLU A 120 16.76 8.53 -12.52
C GLU A 120 15.40 8.23 -11.89
N VAL A 121 14.48 7.73 -12.72
CA VAL A 121 13.13 7.35 -12.31
C VAL A 121 12.92 5.87 -12.62
N HIS A 122 12.67 5.09 -11.57
CA HIS A 122 12.40 3.67 -11.66
C HIS A 122 10.90 3.43 -11.77
N VAL A 123 10.47 2.76 -12.83
CA VAL A 123 9.06 2.52 -13.12
C VAL A 123 8.73 1.05 -12.91
N TRP A 124 7.64 0.79 -12.21
CA TRP A 124 7.10 -0.56 -12.05
C TRP A 124 6.53 -1.11 -13.37
N PRO A 125 6.58 -2.43 -13.58
CA PRO A 125 5.94 -3.04 -14.75
C PRO A 125 4.44 -2.76 -14.73
N ASN A 126 3.86 -2.52 -15.91
CA ASN A 126 2.44 -2.24 -16.13
C ASN A 126 1.89 -0.96 -15.49
N VAL A 127 2.77 -0.03 -15.12
CA VAL A 127 2.38 1.30 -14.63
C VAL A 127 2.22 2.28 -15.78
N ARG A 128 1.24 3.17 -15.65
CA ARG A 128 0.93 4.24 -16.60
C ARG A 128 1.13 5.60 -15.96
N ILE A 129 1.50 6.57 -16.78
CA ILE A 129 1.57 7.97 -16.40
C ILE A 129 0.49 8.72 -17.19
N LEU A 130 -0.44 9.34 -16.48
CA LEU A 130 -1.48 10.19 -17.03
C LEU A 130 -1.18 11.64 -16.65
N VAL A 131 -1.03 12.50 -17.65
CA VAL A 131 -0.73 13.92 -17.46
C VAL A 131 -1.98 14.73 -17.79
N LEU A 132 -2.65 15.29 -16.78
CA LEU A 132 -3.78 16.23 -16.94
C LEU A 132 -3.36 17.68 -16.64
N GLY A 133 -2.35 17.87 -15.80
CA GLY A 133 -1.67 19.14 -15.57
C GLY A 133 -0.45 19.31 -16.48
N ASN A 134 0.68 19.71 -15.89
CA ASN A 134 1.93 19.92 -16.61
C ASN A 134 2.99 18.88 -16.22
N LEU A 135 3.69 18.35 -17.22
CA LEU A 135 4.90 17.55 -17.05
C LEU A 135 6.04 18.26 -17.77
N ILE A 136 7.05 18.69 -17.00
CA ILE A 136 8.23 19.35 -17.54
C ILE A 136 9.42 18.43 -17.29
N ALA A 137 10.06 17.99 -18.37
CA ALA A 137 11.24 17.14 -18.33
C ALA A 137 12.43 17.92 -18.91
N ASP A 138 13.25 18.51 -18.04
CA ASP A 138 14.38 19.35 -18.43
C ASP A 138 15.67 18.51 -18.56
N ALA A 139 15.72 17.69 -19.60
CA ALA A 139 16.89 16.88 -19.92
C ALA A 139 17.81 17.60 -20.92
N THR A 140 19.12 17.36 -20.80
CA THR A 140 20.09 17.76 -21.83
C THR A 140 20.77 16.53 -22.44
N LEU A 141 21.40 16.67 -23.60
CA LEU A 141 22.13 15.57 -24.26
C LEU A 141 23.17 14.92 -23.34
N TRP A 142 23.84 15.72 -22.51
CA TRP A 142 24.88 15.28 -21.58
C TRP A 142 24.34 14.82 -20.23
N GLN A 143 23.13 15.27 -19.87
CA GLN A 143 22.47 14.97 -18.61
C GLN A 143 21.03 14.50 -18.89
N PRO A 144 20.88 13.30 -19.49
CA PRO A 144 19.57 12.77 -19.84
C PRO A 144 18.80 12.35 -18.59
N ILE A 145 17.47 12.47 -18.64
CA ILE A 145 16.58 11.82 -17.67
C ILE A 145 16.50 10.34 -18.04
N ARG A 146 16.69 9.45 -17.06
CA ARG A 146 16.68 8.00 -17.29
C ARG A 146 15.46 7.37 -16.65
N PHE A 147 14.59 6.81 -17.49
CA PHE A 147 13.53 5.90 -17.04
C PHE A 147 14.05 4.48 -17.09
N LEU A 148 14.16 3.84 -15.93
CA LEU A 148 14.65 2.48 -15.79
C LEU A 148 13.55 1.57 -15.23
N PRO A 149 13.56 0.27 -15.55
CA PRO A 149 12.73 -0.68 -14.84
C PRO A 149 13.18 -0.78 -13.38
N LEU A 150 12.23 -1.10 -12.49
CA LEU A 150 12.53 -1.34 -11.08
C LEU A 150 13.59 -2.43 -10.90
N ASN A 151 14.56 -2.21 -10.01
CA ASN A 151 15.60 -3.19 -9.71
C ASN A 151 15.03 -4.33 -8.83
N VAL A 152 15.56 -5.55 -8.96
CA VAL A 152 15.12 -6.75 -8.24
C VAL A 152 15.17 -6.55 -6.71
N THR A 153 16.21 -5.91 -6.19
CA THR A 153 16.32 -5.61 -4.75
C THR A 153 15.18 -4.71 -4.27
N GLU A 154 14.84 -3.69 -5.05
CA GLU A 154 13.75 -2.76 -4.74
C GLU A 154 12.38 -3.45 -4.86
N ALA A 155 12.22 -4.32 -5.86
CA ALA A 155 11.02 -5.14 -6.02
C ALA A 155 10.74 -6.01 -4.78
N LEU A 156 11.80 -6.55 -4.16
CA LEU A 156 11.69 -7.38 -2.96
C LEU A 156 11.32 -6.56 -1.73
N GLU A 157 11.86 -5.35 -1.57
CA GLU A 157 11.47 -4.42 -0.50
C GLU A 157 9.97 -4.09 -0.56
N GLU A 158 9.48 -3.75 -1.75
CA GLU A 158 8.10 -3.35 -1.97
C GLU A 158 7.10 -4.50 -1.81
N LYS A 159 7.44 -5.73 -2.23
CA LYS A 159 6.60 -6.92 -2.02
C LYS A 159 6.25 -7.15 -0.54
N GLY A 160 7.09 -6.68 0.39
CA GLY A 160 6.83 -6.75 1.83
C GLY A 160 5.92 -5.66 2.38
N LYS A 161 5.85 -4.50 1.72
CA LYS A 161 5.05 -3.34 2.13
C LYS A 161 3.62 -3.39 1.62
N ILE A 162 3.39 -3.97 0.44
CA ILE A 162 2.05 -4.14 -0.11
C ILE A 162 1.27 -5.05 0.85
N GLY A 163 0.26 -4.49 1.51
CA GLY A 163 -0.63 -5.20 2.43
C GLY A 163 -1.35 -6.32 1.71
N THR A 164 -0.74 -7.51 1.65
CA THR A 164 -1.42 -8.69 1.09
C THR A 164 -2.66 -8.99 1.93
N ARG A 165 -3.81 -9.00 1.25
CA ARG A 165 -5.18 -9.16 1.78
C ARG A 165 -5.37 -10.33 2.77
N TYR A 166 -4.42 -11.26 2.83
CA TYR A 166 -4.47 -12.47 3.64
C TYR A 166 -3.10 -12.88 4.21
N LYS A 167 -2.53 -12.10 5.14
CA LYS A 167 -1.79 -12.73 6.25
C LYS A 167 -2.71 -12.91 7.44
N ARG A 168 -3.83 -13.62 7.25
CA ARG A 168 -4.37 -14.38 8.38
C ARG A 168 -3.30 -15.40 8.69
N SER A 169 -2.50 -15.17 9.73
CA SER A 169 -1.84 -16.26 10.42
C SER A 169 -2.98 -17.15 10.92
N ILE A 170 -3.40 -18.10 10.08
CA ILE A 170 -4.10 -19.26 10.58
C ILE A 170 -3.01 -19.92 11.43
N LEU A 171 -2.98 -19.57 12.72
CA LEU A 171 -2.47 -20.47 13.73
C LEU A 171 -3.30 -21.73 13.49
N LYS A 172 -2.76 -22.65 12.67
CA LYS A 172 -3.28 -24.00 12.58
C LYS A 172 -3.06 -24.52 13.99
N ARG A 173 -4.05 -24.35 14.86
CA ARG A 173 -4.09 -25.06 16.14
C ARG A 173 -3.83 -26.50 15.74
N PRO A 174 -2.77 -27.15 16.27
CA PRO A 174 -2.55 -28.55 15.96
C PRO A 174 -3.87 -29.25 16.26
N ARG A 175 -4.43 -29.93 15.26
CA ARG A 175 -5.60 -30.76 15.46
C ARG A 175 -5.16 -31.81 16.47
N HIS A 176 -5.48 -31.59 17.75
CA HIS A 176 -5.48 -32.69 18.70
C HIS A 176 -6.43 -33.72 18.09
N ARG A 177 -5.87 -34.85 17.68
CA ARG A 177 -6.66 -36.03 17.36
C ARG A 177 -7.40 -36.38 18.65
N VAL A 178 -8.63 -35.92 18.77
CA VAL A 178 -9.58 -36.51 19.71
C VAL A 178 -9.81 -37.91 19.16
N LEU A 179 -9.02 -38.87 19.63
CA LEU A 179 -9.36 -40.28 19.48
C LEU A 179 -10.76 -40.42 20.08
N SER A 180 -11.75 -40.75 19.26
CA SER A 180 -13.09 -41.07 19.76
C SER A 180 -12.96 -42.16 20.82
N ALA A 181 -13.88 -42.16 21.80
CA ALA A 181 -13.87 -43.14 22.88
C ALA A 181 -13.80 -44.60 22.35
N ASP A 182 -14.39 -44.83 21.18
CA ASP A 182 -14.39 -46.11 20.47
C ASP A 182 -12.97 -46.58 20.09
N PHE A 183 -12.11 -45.66 19.66
CA PHE A 183 -10.71 -45.97 19.33
C PHE A 183 -9.91 -46.35 20.59
N LYS A 184 -10.15 -45.68 21.72
CA LYS A 184 -9.50 -46.00 23.00
C LYS A 184 -9.97 -47.36 23.54
N HIS A 185 -11.25 -47.69 23.35
CA HIS A 185 -11.82 -48.98 23.76
C HIS A 185 -11.27 -50.15 22.92
N ALA A 186 -11.17 -49.97 21.61
CA ALA A 186 -10.57 -50.96 20.71
C ALA A 186 -9.08 -51.21 21.02
N GLU A 187 -8.33 -50.15 21.32
CA GLU A 187 -6.92 -50.26 21.70
C GLU A 187 -6.73 -50.95 23.06
N TYR A 188 -7.60 -50.66 24.05
CA TYR A 188 -7.64 -51.35 25.33
C TYR A 188 -7.92 -52.85 25.19
N ILE A 189 -8.94 -53.23 24.40
CA ILE A 189 -9.26 -54.65 24.13
C ILE A 189 -8.08 -55.35 23.45
N ARG A 190 -7.41 -54.68 22.51
CA ARG A 190 -6.27 -55.25 21.77
C ARG A 190 -5.05 -55.46 22.68
N LYS A 191 -4.83 -54.58 23.66
CA LYS A 191 -3.73 -54.69 24.63
C LYS A 191 -3.96 -55.80 25.67
N LYS A 192 -5.22 -56.12 25.97
CA LYS A 192 -5.61 -57.17 26.93
C LYS A 192 -5.61 -58.60 26.33
N ARG A 193 -5.43 -58.70 25.00
CA ARG A 193 -5.38 -59.97 24.24
C ARG A 193 -3.95 -60.42 23.89
N ARG A 194 -2.94 -59.77 24.46
CA ARG A 194 -1.55 -60.24 24.52
C ARG A 194 -1.22 -60.54 25.97
#